data_AF-A0ABD3MK55-F1
#
_entry.id   AF-A0ABD3MK55-F1
#
_cell.length_a   1.000
_cell.length_b   1.000
_cell.length_c   1.000
_cell.angle_alpha   90.00
_cell.angle_beta   90.00
_cell.angle_gamma   90.00
#
_symmetry.space_group_name_H-M   'P 1'
#
loop_
_entity.id
_entity.type
_entity.pdbx_description
1 polymer ?
#
loop_
_entity_poly.entity_id
_entity_poly.type
_entity_poly.pdbx_seq_one_letter_code
_entity_poly.pdbx_strand_id
1 'polypeptide(L)'
;MSEGRRARAASGTLVLVVALALLLPPAARPNSERDESRAGPRATASRRRRRRRLGRRLLPFPPSSDLPPPPSCPDGGGRIRPEPGLPSSSREVVDLLLRTSTYAATVPGLGAMDSILTGRLVESLSGMMVGDANISPSSQRMRQQGMDRTGFARGQGEVIVLRTRFPYDDSPLERLSAYDEFVTRAFVILRNPTRSIPCHFDRMYAMGGHRPTGGSPSSANDDDGSATTTARNAWVRWRDDNLPDQLRRYESFVSFWMDRHEGRHDERLYFSYEGLVDGRVGPTEASRLAKFLEGGVMSNIATGRSSGGDSRTTDSTIAIANAVVGSSFADVEEVPCIWEDVVGATLTDEFVVPGRSSSVDRRPFTAENIADITSMLSGLIETYNDHKRLVGILSEYRLEIISESMEN
;
A
#
# COMPACT_ATOMS: atom_id res chain seq x y z
N MET A 1 62.99 35.59 12.09
CA MET A 1 62.21 35.58 10.82
C MET A 1 61.08 34.57 10.97
N SER A 2 59.90 34.96 10.50
CA SER A 2 58.62 34.22 10.35
C SER A 2 57.92 33.65 11.58
N GLU A 3 56.87 34.39 11.97
CA GLU A 3 55.67 33.96 12.69
C GLU A 3 54.92 32.81 11.97
N GLY A 4 54.14 32.04 12.73
CA GLY A 4 53.20 31.05 12.22
C GLY A 4 52.05 30.78 13.18
N ARG A 5 51.14 31.75 13.31
CA ARG A 5 49.82 31.61 13.94
C ARG A 5 48.95 30.65 13.12
N ARG A 6 48.21 29.73 13.76
CA ARG A 6 46.86 29.36 13.30
C ARG A 6 45.91 29.15 14.46
N ALA A 7 44.75 29.77 14.27
CA ALA A 7 43.76 30.13 15.26
C ALA A 7 42.72 29.02 15.49
N ARG A 8 42.18 29.01 16.71
CA ARG A 8 40.87 28.46 17.04
C ARG A 8 39.80 29.41 16.48
N ALA A 9 38.79 28.88 15.82
CA ALA A 9 37.54 29.60 15.55
C ALA A 9 36.36 28.71 15.96
N ALA A 10 35.44 29.36 16.67
CA ALA A 10 34.36 28.79 17.42
C ALA A 10 33.06 28.67 16.60
N SER A 11 32.24 27.73 17.05
CA SER A 11 30.79 27.82 17.30
C SER A 11 30.00 28.93 16.59
N GLY A 12 29.03 28.52 15.79
CA GLY A 12 28.02 29.39 15.18
C GLY A 12 26.84 28.57 14.66
N THR A 13 26.15 27.86 15.55
CA THR A 13 24.91 27.13 15.24
C THR A 13 23.79 28.12 14.95
N LEU A 14 23.31 28.09 13.70
CA LEU A 14 22.22 28.90 13.18
C LEU A 14 20.89 28.41 13.77
N VAL A 15 20.23 29.26 14.55
CA VAL A 15 18.81 29.11 14.94
C VAL A 15 17.99 29.84 13.87
N LEU A 16 17.29 29.09 13.02
CA LEU A 16 16.31 29.64 12.08
C LEU A 16 14.96 28.97 12.33
N VAL A 17 14.26 29.46 13.36
CA VAL A 17 12.84 29.17 13.61
C VAL A 17 12.16 30.51 13.85
N VAL A 18 10.96 30.66 13.30
CA VAL A 18 10.02 31.79 13.47
C VAL A 18 10.21 32.98 12.51
N ALA A 19 9.62 32.89 11.32
CA ALA A 19 9.09 34.06 10.59
C ALA A 19 8.17 33.64 9.43
N LEU A 20 7.03 32.99 9.70
CA LEU A 20 5.94 32.88 8.72
C LEU A 20 4.56 32.82 9.41
N ALA A 21 4.28 33.84 10.22
CA ALA A 21 3.00 33.97 10.92
C ALA A 21 2.55 35.44 11.02
N LEU A 22 2.51 36.20 9.90
CA LEU A 22 1.99 37.57 9.89
C LEU A 22 1.37 38.02 8.54
N LEU A 23 0.51 37.21 7.91
CA LEU A 23 -0.35 37.71 6.82
C LEU A 23 -1.76 37.09 6.87
N LEU A 24 -2.49 37.35 7.96
CA LEU A 24 -3.96 37.24 7.98
C LEU A 24 -4.54 38.65 8.21
N PRO A 25 -5.48 39.13 7.37
CA PRO A 25 -6.20 40.37 7.63
C PRO A 25 -7.23 40.18 8.77
N PRO A 26 -7.54 41.24 9.54
CA PRO A 26 -8.38 41.12 10.71
C PRO A 26 -9.87 40.98 10.37
N ALA A 27 -10.53 40.09 11.10
CA ALA A 27 -11.98 39.97 11.15
C ALA A 27 -12.60 41.22 11.80
N ALA A 28 -13.55 41.84 11.09
CA ALA A 28 -14.48 42.81 11.66
C ALA A 28 -15.86 42.12 11.83
N ARG A 29 -16.30 42.02 13.09
CA ARG A 29 -17.70 41.84 13.51
C ARG A 29 -18.10 43.09 14.33
N PRO A 30 -19.34 43.18 14.82
CA PRO A 30 -20.61 43.34 14.12
C PRO A 30 -21.23 44.71 14.48
N ASN A 31 -22.32 45.14 13.85
CA ASN A 31 -23.21 46.09 14.50
C ASN A 31 -24.67 45.84 14.15
N SER A 32 -25.46 46.17 15.15
CA SER A 32 -26.84 45.84 15.45
C SER A 32 -27.85 46.73 14.72
N GLU A 33 -29.09 46.22 14.73
CA GLU A 33 -30.34 46.99 14.78
C GLU A 33 -30.71 47.86 13.56
N ARG A 34 -31.76 47.44 12.84
CA ARG A 34 -33.05 48.11 13.02
C ARG A 34 -34.24 47.31 12.50
N ASP A 35 -35.32 47.63 13.18
CA ASP A 35 -36.62 47.01 13.31
C ASP A 35 -37.59 47.25 12.14
N GLU A 36 -38.64 46.44 12.20
CA GLU A 36 -40.02 46.72 11.82
C GLU A 36 -40.51 46.63 10.35
N SER A 37 -41.28 45.56 10.16
CA SER A 37 -42.71 45.61 9.81
C SER A 37 -43.11 45.91 8.35
N ARG A 38 -43.50 44.85 7.64
CA ARG A 38 -44.85 44.83 7.04
C ARG A 38 -45.40 43.43 6.79
N ALA A 39 -46.60 43.24 7.32
CA ALA A 39 -47.47 42.09 7.18
C ALA A 39 -47.99 41.91 5.73
N GLY A 40 -48.31 40.66 5.38
CA GLY A 40 -49.37 40.36 4.40
C GLY A 40 -49.14 39.11 3.56
N PRO A 41 -50.20 38.36 3.19
CA PRO A 41 -50.18 36.90 3.20
C PRO A 41 -50.38 36.25 1.82
N ARG A 42 -50.31 34.91 1.83
CA ARG A 42 -50.95 33.92 0.93
C ARG A 42 -50.02 33.05 0.08
N ALA A 43 -49.95 31.81 0.55
CA ALA A 43 -50.53 30.65 -0.12
C ALA A 43 -49.69 29.87 -1.16
N THR A 44 -49.85 28.56 -0.98
CA THR A 44 -49.84 27.45 -1.95
C THR A 44 -48.55 26.66 -2.16
N ALA A 45 -48.81 25.35 -2.26
CA ALA A 45 -48.06 24.35 -2.98
C ALA A 45 -46.86 23.67 -2.29
N SER A 46 -47.21 22.72 -1.42
CA SER A 46 -46.87 21.30 -1.58
C SER A 46 -45.73 20.96 -2.57
N ARG A 47 -44.56 20.56 -2.04
CA ARG A 47 -43.66 19.66 -2.79
C ARG A 47 -43.02 18.63 -1.87
N ARG A 48 -43.81 17.58 -1.59
CA ARG A 48 -43.32 16.23 -1.29
C ARG A 48 -42.40 15.80 -2.42
N ARG A 49 -41.07 15.82 -2.22
CA ARG A 49 -40.17 14.95 -3.00
C ARG A 49 -39.85 13.72 -2.18
N ARG A 50 -40.58 12.67 -2.53
CA ARG A 50 -40.34 11.28 -2.13
C ARG A 50 -38.88 10.92 -2.32
N ARG A 51 -38.23 10.51 -1.24
CA ARG A 51 -37.15 9.52 -1.26
C ARG A 51 -37.65 8.29 -2.02
N ARG A 52 -37.15 8.07 -3.23
CA ARG A 52 -37.16 6.75 -3.85
C ARG A 52 -35.79 6.14 -3.58
N ARG A 53 -35.73 5.25 -2.59
CA ARG A 53 -34.77 4.15 -2.57
C ARG A 53 -35.07 3.30 -3.80
N LEU A 54 -34.27 3.43 -4.84
CA LEU A 54 -34.15 2.40 -5.88
C LEU A 54 -33.02 1.49 -5.42
N GLY A 55 -33.40 0.24 -5.16
CA GLY A 55 -32.47 -0.82 -4.86
C GLY A 55 -31.50 -1.03 -6.03
N ARG A 56 -30.25 -1.29 -5.64
CA ARG A 56 -29.20 -1.96 -6.39
C ARG A 56 -29.74 -2.81 -7.56
N ARG A 57 -29.33 -2.47 -8.77
CA ARG A 57 -29.07 -3.44 -9.83
C ARG A 57 -27.65 -3.18 -10.32
N LEU A 58 -26.74 -4.06 -9.91
CA LEU A 58 -25.49 -4.28 -10.60
C LEU A 58 -25.80 -4.57 -12.07
N LEU A 59 -24.97 -4.06 -12.98
CA LEU A 59 -25.04 -4.38 -14.40
C LEU A 59 -25.04 -5.91 -14.59
N PRO A 60 -25.95 -6.47 -15.42
CA PRO A 60 -25.93 -7.89 -15.70
C PRO A 60 -24.71 -8.21 -16.57
N PHE A 61 -23.87 -9.14 -16.09
CA PHE A 61 -23.00 -9.92 -16.96
C PHE A 61 -23.84 -10.60 -18.05
N PRO A 62 -23.31 -10.77 -19.28
CA PRO A 62 -24.01 -11.55 -20.29
C PRO A 62 -24.20 -13.00 -19.82
N PRO A 63 -25.37 -13.63 -20.07
CA PRO A 63 -25.62 -15.00 -19.66
C PRO A 63 -24.72 -15.98 -20.42
N SER A 64 -23.92 -16.74 -19.69
CA SER A 64 -23.12 -17.87 -20.17
C SER A 64 -24.01 -19.12 -20.38
N SER A 65 -24.88 -19.10 -21.39
CA SER A 65 -25.83 -20.20 -21.65
C SER A 65 -25.54 -21.10 -22.85
N ASP A 66 -24.34 -21.04 -23.46
CA ASP A 66 -23.94 -21.94 -24.56
C ASP A 66 -22.64 -22.72 -24.30
N LEU A 67 -22.46 -23.23 -23.08
CA LEU A 67 -21.43 -24.25 -22.81
C LEU A 67 -22.08 -25.63 -22.70
N PRO A 68 -21.57 -26.66 -23.41
CA PRO A 68 -22.08 -28.01 -23.29
C PRO A 68 -21.92 -28.53 -21.85
N PRO A 69 -22.86 -29.37 -21.37
CA PRO A 69 -22.76 -29.92 -20.02
C PRO A 69 -21.48 -30.73 -19.87
N PRO A 70 -20.75 -30.60 -18.74
CA PRO A 70 -19.59 -31.44 -18.47
C PRO A 70 -20.03 -32.91 -18.35
N PRO A 71 -19.17 -33.87 -18.75
CA PRO A 71 -19.46 -35.29 -18.63
C PRO A 71 -19.69 -35.65 -17.16
N SER A 72 -20.82 -36.30 -16.91
CA SER A 72 -21.23 -36.82 -15.60
C SER A 72 -20.23 -37.88 -15.11
N CYS A 73 -19.50 -37.56 -14.05
CA CYS A 73 -18.73 -38.53 -13.28
C CYS A 73 -19.68 -39.37 -12.39
N PRO A 74 -19.41 -40.67 -12.20
CA PRO A 74 -20.26 -41.54 -11.41
C PRO A 74 -20.21 -41.21 -9.90
N ASP A 75 -21.38 -41.31 -9.27
CA ASP A 75 -21.61 -41.16 -7.82
C ASP A 75 -20.72 -42.11 -7.00
N GLY A 76 -19.61 -41.57 -6.50
CA GLY A 76 -18.77 -42.21 -5.50
C GLY A 76 -19.14 -41.71 -4.11
N GLY A 77 -20.11 -42.36 -3.47
CA GLY A 77 -20.46 -42.17 -2.05
C GLY A 77 -19.33 -42.62 -1.11
N GLY A 78 -18.27 -41.82 -1.02
CA GLY A 78 -17.18 -41.99 -0.06
C GLY A 78 -17.35 -41.05 1.12
N ARG A 79 -17.58 -41.61 2.32
CA ARG A 79 -17.47 -40.86 3.58
C ARG A 79 -16.12 -40.14 3.62
N ILE A 80 -16.13 -38.81 3.59
CA ILE A 80 -14.97 -37.98 3.85
C ILE A 80 -14.50 -38.29 5.27
N ARG A 81 -13.39 -39.01 5.39
CA ARG A 81 -12.65 -39.13 6.65
C ARG A 81 -12.19 -37.73 7.05
N PRO A 82 -12.34 -37.32 8.32
CA PRO A 82 -11.71 -36.10 8.80
C PRO A 82 -10.21 -36.18 8.52
N GLU A 83 -9.66 -35.12 7.93
CA GLU A 83 -8.23 -35.06 7.65
C GLU A 83 -7.42 -35.32 8.93
N PRO A 84 -6.36 -36.13 8.86
CA PRO A 84 -5.47 -36.34 9.99
C PRO A 84 -4.87 -35.00 10.40
N GLY A 85 -5.15 -34.59 11.64
CA GLY A 85 -4.65 -33.34 12.20
C GLY A 85 -3.14 -33.21 12.01
N LEU A 86 -2.71 -32.06 11.48
CA LEU A 86 -1.30 -31.67 11.41
C LEU A 86 -0.65 -31.91 12.79
N PRO A 87 0.56 -32.51 12.83
CA PRO A 87 1.26 -32.76 14.10
C PRO A 87 1.46 -31.43 14.85
N SER A 88 1.24 -31.45 16.17
CA SER A 88 1.27 -30.27 17.04
C SER A 88 2.54 -29.42 16.90
N SER A 89 3.67 -30.05 16.58
CA SER A 89 4.95 -29.39 16.33
C SER A 89 4.98 -28.51 15.08
N SER A 90 4.20 -28.83 14.04
CA SER A 90 4.12 -27.99 12.83
C SER A 90 3.28 -26.73 13.07
N ARG A 91 2.32 -26.79 13.99
CA ARG A 91 1.51 -25.64 14.39
C ARG A 91 2.33 -24.60 15.15
N GLU A 92 3.17 -25.05 16.08
CA GLU A 92 4.08 -24.18 16.85
C GLU A 92 5.10 -23.47 15.96
N VAL A 93 5.67 -24.16 14.97
CA VAL A 93 6.64 -23.55 14.05
C VAL A 93 5.98 -22.50 13.14
N VAL A 94 4.74 -22.74 12.68
CA VAL A 94 3.99 -21.76 11.89
C VAL A 94 3.60 -20.55 12.76
N ASP A 95 3.21 -20.77 14.01
CA ASP A 95 2.87 -19.69 14.94
C ASP A 95 4.10 -18.83 15.27
N LEU A 96 5.27 -19.45 15.41
CA LEU A 96 6.53 -18.74 15.63
C LEU A 96 6.92 -17.87 14.42
N LEU A 97 6.87 -18.45 13.21
CA LEU A 97 7.18 -17.73 11.96
C LEU A 97 6.20 -16.57 11.69
N LEU A 98 4.92 -16.74 12.02
CA LEU A 98 3.92 -15.67 11.87
C LEU A 98 4.15 -14.55 12.87
N ARG A 99 4.51 -14.86 14.13
CA ARG A 99 4.83 -13.86 15.17
C ARG A 99 6.07 -13.04 14.85
N THR A 100 7.01 -13.62 14.09
CA THR A 100 8.26 -12.95 13.70
C THR A 100 8.18 -12.26 12.33
N SER A 101 7.10 -12.46 11.59
CA SER A 101 6.96 -11.85 10.26
C SER A 101 6.71 -10.34 10.32
N THR A 102 7.34 -9.59 9.42
CA THR A 102 7.04 -8.19 9.15
C THR A 102 6.04 -8.10 7.99
N TYR A 103 4.97 -7.34 8.14
CA TYR A 103 4.00 -7.17 7.06
C TYR A 103 4.39 -6.03 6.12
N ALA A 104 4.24 -6.27 4.83
CA ALA A 104 4.38 -5.26 3.78
C ALA A 104 2.98 -4.88 3.29
N ALA A 105 2.43 -3.82 3.85
CA ALA A 105 1.06 -3.39 3.57
C ALA A 105 1.04 -2.34 2.46
N THR A 106 0.22 -2.54 1.42
CA THR A 106 0.13 -1.59 0.31
C THR A 106 -1.31 -1.32 -0.12
N VAL A 107 -1.60 -0.07 -0.47
CA VAL A 107 -2.89 0.30 -1.07
C VAL A 107 -2.99 -0.32 -2.48
N PRO A 108 -4.12 -0.89 -2.88
CA PRO A 108 -4.30 -1.38 -4.24
C PRO A 108 -4.10 -0.30 -5.29
N GLY A 109 -3.61 -0.71 -6.46
CA GLY A 109 -3.25 0.23 -7.54
C GLY A 109 -1.80 0.71 -7.49
N LEU A 110 -0.92 0.12 -6.68
CA LEU A 110 0.53 0.22 -6.94
C LEU A 110 0.96 -0.52 -8.22
N GLY A 111 0.13 -1.42 -8.75
CA GLY A 111 0.39 -2.12 -10.01
C GLY A 111 1.47 -3.20 -9.88
N ALA A 112 2.18 -3.49 -10.96
CA ALA A 112 3.30 -4.43 -10.95
C ALA A 112 4.47 -3.95 -10.07
N MET A 113 4.63 -2.63 -9.94
CA MET A 113 5.57 -2.04 -8.97
C MET A 113 5.31 -2.43 -7.51
N ASP A 114 4.08 -2.79 -7.11
CA ASP A 114 3.82 -3.36 -5.77
C ASP A 114 4.70 -4.60 -5.53
N SER A 115 4.68 -5.54 -6.48
CA SER A 115 5.44 -6.79 -6.38
C SER A 115 6.95 -6.58 -6.42
N ILE A 116 7.40 -5.49 -7.03
CA ILE A 116 8.82 -5.19 -7.16
C ILE A 116 9.32 -4.49 -5.91
N LEU A 117 8.61 -3.46 -5.43
CA LEU A 117 9.01 -2.71 -4.25
C LEU A 117 8.85 -3.53 -2.96
N THR A 118 7.77 -4.30 -2.83
CA THR A 118 7.57 -5.12 -1.63
C THR A 118 8.20 -6.50 -1.73
N GLY A 119 8.41 -7.01 -2.95
CA GLY A 119 9.09 -8.28 -3.22
C GLY A 119 10.58 -8.05 -3.47
N ARG A 120 10.96 -7.76 -4.72
CA ARG A 120 12.37 -7.70 -5.16
C ARG A 120 13.24 -6.80 -4.32
N LEU A 121 12.80 -5.59 -3.99
CA LEU A 121 13.63 -4.68 -3.18
C LEU A 121 13.85 -5.24 -1.77
N VAL A 122 12.82 -5.76 -1.12
CA VAL A 122 12.96 -6.39 0.21
C VAL A 122 13.86 -7.63 0.14
N GLU A 123 13.72 -8.46 -0.89
CA GLU A 123 14.56 -9.63 -1.11
C GLU A 123 16.03 -9.24 -1.34
N SER A 124 16.29 -8.20 -2.13
CA SER A 124 17.64 -7.70 -2.38
C SER A 124 18.27 -7.03 -1.16
N LEU A 125 17.48 -6.32 -0.34
CA LEU A 125 18.00 -5.67 0.87
C LEU A 125 18.29 -6.65 2.01
N SER A 126 17.52 -7.73 2.09
CA SER A 126 17.58 -8.64 3.23
C SER A 126 18.19 -10.01 2.92
N GLY A 127 18.26 -10.41 1.65
CA GLY A 127 18.59 -11.77 1.24
C GLY A 127 17.49 -12.80 1.56
N MET A 128 16.33 -12.37 2.05
CA MET A 128 15.25 -13.23 2.54
C MET A 128 14.05 -13.20 1.62
N MET A 129 13.25 -14.27 1.60
CA MET A 129 12.10 -14.37 0.70
C MET A 129 10.90 -13.56 1.20
N VAL A 130 10.17 -12.98 0.25
CA VAL A 130 8.89 -12.30 0.50
C VAL A 130 7.73 -13.21 0.08
N GLY A 131 6.82 -13.48 1.01
CA GLY A 131 5.59 -14.22 0.74
C GLY A 131 4.40 -13.31 0.51
N ASP A 132 3.36 -13.82 -0.16
CA ASP A 132 2.05 -13.17 -0.18
C ASP A 132 1.21 -13.68 1.00
N ALA A 133 0.61 -12.81 1.80
CA ALA A 133 -0.21 -13.22 2.96
C ALA A 133 -1.40 -14.12 2.57
N ASN A 134 -1.84 -14.02 1.31
CA ASN A 134 -2.97 -14.78 0.75
C ASN A 134 -2.60 -16.23 0.42
N ILE A 135 -1.29 -16.51 0.37
CA ILE A 135 -0.76 -17.84 0.10
C ILE A 135 -0.01 -18.22 1.36
N SER A 136 -0.54 -19.20 2.10
CA SER A 136 0.17 -19.71 3.27
C SER A 136 1.64 -19.97 2.89
N PRO A 137 2.63 -19.43 3.61
CA PRO A 137 4.04 -19.58 3.26
C PRO A 137 4.43 -21.06 3.03
N SER A 138 3.77 -21.99 3.72
CA SER A 138 3.91 -23.44 3.52
C SER A 138 3.29 -23.94 2.20
N SER A 139 2.17 -23.37 1.75
CA SER A 139 1.55 -23.70 0.45
C SER A 139 2.35 -23.16 -0.73
N GLN A 140 2.94 -21.97 -0.60
CA GLN A 140 3.85 -21.43 -1.61
C GLN A 140 5.16 -22.24 -1.66
N ARG A 141 5.73 -22.61 -0.50
CA ARG A 141 6.86 -23.54 -0.39
C ARG A 141 6.57 -24.88 -1.07
N MET A 142 5.40 -25.49 -0.84
CA MET A 142 5.04 -26.76 -1.48
C MET A 142 4.93 -26.65 -3.01
N ARG A 143 4.37 -25.55 -3.53
CA ARG A 143 4.21 -25.34 -4.98
C ARG A 143 5.54 -25.02 -5.68
N GLN A 144 6.35 -24.13 -5.10
CA GLN A 144 7.61 -23.70 -5.69
C GLN A 144 8.69 -24.79 -5.63
N GLN A 145 8.65 -25.69 -4.64
CA GLN A 145 9.65 -26.76 -4.52
C GLN A 145 9.41 -27.95 -5.45
N GLY A 146 8.31 -27.98 -6.22
CA GLY A 146 8.01 -29.10 -7.11
C GLY A 146 8.29 -30.46 -6.45
N MET A 147 7.90 -30.61 -5.18
CA MET A 147 8.23 -31.80 -4.39
C MET A 147 7.43 -33.01 -4.87
N ASP A 148 7.81 -33.55 -6.02
CA ASP A 148 7.99 -34.98 -6.20
C ASP A 148 9.43 -35.33 -5.73
N ARG A 149 9.55 -35.63 -4.44
CA ARG A 149 10.55 -36.49 -3.75
C ARG A 149 12.06 -36.48 -4.03
N THR A 150 12.64 -35.86 -5.05
CA THR A 150 14.08 -36.04 -5.37
C THR A 150 14.84 -34.72 -5.34
N GLY A 151 15.50 -34.48 -4.20
CA GLY A 151 16.01 -33.17 -3.81
C GLY A 151 17.23 -32.65 -4.57
N PHE A 152 17.31 -31.32 -4.61
CA PHE A 152 18.53 -30.53 -4.49
C PHE A 152 18.16 -29.22 -3.79
N ALA A 153 18.67 -29.04 -2.56
CA ALA A 153 18.44 -27.87 -1.73
C ALA A 153 19.37 -26.72 -2.15
N ARG A 154 18.86 -25.76 -2.91
CA ARG A 154 19.39 -24.38 -2.94
C ARG A 154 18.33 -23.48 -2.31
N GLY A 155 18.67 -22.93 -1.13
CA GLY A 155 17.97 -21.81 -0.49
C GLY A 155 16.59 -22.13 0.08
N GLN A 156 16.52 -22.81 1.22
CA GLN A 156 15.32 -22.84 2.06
C GLN A 156 15.14 -21.48 2.75
N GLY A 157 14.74 -20.45 2.00
CA GLY A 157 14.56 -19.09 2.53
C GLY A 157 13.48 -19.05 3.62
N GLU A 158 13.81 -18.47 4.75
CA GLU A 158 12.84 -18.10 5.77
C GLU A 158 12.02 -16.92 5.23
N VAL A 159 10.69 -17.04 5.24
CA VAL A 159 9.81 -15.94 4.81
C VAL A 159 9.69 -14.99 5.98
N ILE A 160 10.32 -13.82 5.85
CA ILE A 160 10.33 -12.82 6.93
C ILE A 160 9.33 -11.71 6.65
N VAL A 161 8.94 -11.52 5.38
CA VAL A 161 7.99 -10.48 5.00
C VAL A 161 6.76 -11.05 4.33
N LEU A 162 5.59 -10.61 4.78
CA LEU A 162 4.29 -11.00 4.24
C LEU A 162 3.59 -9.80 3.60
N ARG A 163 3.36 -9.87 2.30
CA ARG A 163 2.64 -8.83 1.55
C ARG A 163 1.15 -8.90 1.82
N THR A 164 0.52 -7.76 2.05
CA THR A 164 -0.91 -7.68 2.29
C THR A 164 -1.52 -6.40 1.73
N ARG A 165 -2.79 -6.47 1.33
CA ARG A 165 -3.61 -5.31 0.97
C ARG A 165 -4.78 -5.12 1.92
N PHE A 166 -4.84 -5.91 2.99
CA PHE A 166 -5.89 -5.82 3.98
C PHE A 166 -5.94 -4.43 4.63
N PRO A 167 -7.13 -3.88 4.93
CA PRO A 167 -8.48 -4.42 4.69
C PRO A 167 -9.09 -4.06 3.32
N TYR A 168 -8.29 -3.62 2.35
CA TYR A 168 -8.83 -3.01 1.13
C TYR A 168 -9.54 -4.03 0.21
N ASP A 169 -8.98 -5.24 0.07
CA ASP A 169 -9.57 -6.31 -0.72
C ASP A 169 -10.48 -7.16 0.19
N ASP A 170 -11.79 -7.21 -0.11
CA ASP A 170 -12.77 -8.08 0.60
C ASP A 170 -12.58 -9.58 0.27
N SER A 171 -11.40 -9.95 -0.22
CA SER A 171 -11.09 -11.31 -0.61
C SER A 171 -11.29 -12.21 0.61
N PRO A 172 -12.13 -13.27 0.54
CA PRO A 172 -12.28 -14.23 1.63
C PRO A 172 -10.94 -14.89 2.03
N LEU A 173 -9.95 -14.84 1.12
CA LEU A 173 -8.59 -15.35 1.31
C LEU A 173 -7.70 -14.37 2.09
N GLU A 174 -8.03 -13.07 2.13
CA GLU A 174 -7.33 -12.03 2.91
C GLU A 174 -7.94 -11.84 4.30
N ARG A 175 -8.45 -12.91 4.93
CA ARG A 175 -8.92 -12.86 6.31
C ARG A 175 -7.74 -12.83 7.29
N LEU A 176 -6.98 -11.75 7.25
CA LEU A 176 -5.99 -11.41 8.26
C LEU A 176 -6.60 -11.31 9.65
N SER A 177 -7.91 -11.08 9.76
CA SER A 177 -8.62 -11.02 11.05
C SER A 177 -8.40 -12.22 11.98
N ALA A 178 -8.09 -13.41 11.45
CA ALA A 178 -7.76 -14.57 12.28
C ALA A 178 -6.33 -14.51 12.86
N TYR A 179 -5.46 -13.70 12.26
CA TYR A 179 -4.04 -13.53 12.60
C TYR A 179 -3.67 -12.10 12.98
N ASP A 180 -4.64 -11.18 13.06
CA ASP A 180 -4.44 -9.77 13.38
C ASP A 180 -3.74 -9.57 14.73
N GLU A 181 -3.90 -10.50 15.68
CA GLU A 181 -3.21 -10.49 16.98
C GLU A 181 -1.70 -10.73 16.87
N PHE A 182 -1.24 -11.34 15.79
CA PHE A 182 0.16 -11.72 15.60
C PHE A 182 0.94 -10.72 14.72
N VAL A 183 0.28 -9.69 14.19
CA VAL A 183 0.92 -8.64 13.39
C VAL A 183 1.71 -7.72 14.32
N THR A 184 2.94 -8.10 14.63
CA THR A 184 3.83 -7.31 15.50
C THR A 184 4.44 -6.14 14.74
N ARG A 185 4.84 -6.34 13.49
CA ARG A 185 5.54 -5.33 12.69
C ARG A 185 4.97 -5.15 11.31
N ALA A 186 4.95 -3.92 10.83
CA ALA A 186 4.57 -3.65 9.45
C ALA A 186 5.25 -2.41 8.89
N PHE A 187 5.54 -2.42 7.59
CA PHE A 187 5.75 -1.20 6.84
C PHE A 187 4.59 -1.01 5.85
N VAL A 188 4.15 0.23 5.71
CA VAL A 188 2.97 0.63 4.97
C VAL A 188 3.40 1.57 3.85
N ILE A 189 3.09 1.21 2.61
CA ILE A 189 3.33 2.04 1.44
C ILE A 189 2.01 2.66 1.01
N LEU A 190 1.94 3.98 1.11
CA LEU A 190 0.83 4.79 0.62
C LEU A 190 1.16 5.31 -0.76
N ARG A 191 0.14 5.50 -1.59
CA ARG A 191 0.27 6.12 -2.92
C ARG A 191 -0.80 7.19 -3.05
N ASN A 192 -0.49 8.28 -3.78
CA ASN A 192 -1.45 9.36 -3.99
C ASN A 192 -2.80 8.79 -4.51
N PRO A 193 -3.96 9.09 -3.88
CA PRO A 193 -5.27 8.57 -4.30
C PRO A 193 -5.66 8.91 -5.74
N THR A 194 -5.21 10.05 -6.29
CA THR A 194 -5.46 10.39 -7.70
C THR A 194 -4.68 9.50 -8.67
N ARG A 195 -3.66 8.77 -8.19
CA ARG A 195 -2.87 7.81 -8.97
C ARG A 195 -3.28 6.37 -8.66
N SER A 196 -3.44 6.01 -7.39
CA SER A 196 -3.73 4.64 -6.98
C SER A 196 -5.13 4.16 -7.40
N ILE A 197 -6.17 4.99 -7.27
CA ILE A 197 -7.54 4.60 -7.62
C ILE A 197 -7.67 4.31 -9.12
N PRO A 198 -7.18 5.17 -10.03
CA PRO A 198 -7.09 4.82 -11.46
C PRO A 198 -6.35 3.52 -11.76
N CYS A 199 -5.19 3.32 -11.13
CA CYS A 199 -4.40 2.10 -11.34
C CYS A 199 -5.14 0.85 -10.84
N HIS A 200 -5.92 0.97 -9.77
CA HIS A 200 -6.78 -0.12 -9.30
C HIS A 200 -7.88 -0.44 -10.32
N PHE A 201 -8.52 0.57 -10.91
CA PHE A 201 -9.46 0.37 -12.01
C PHE A 201 -8.78 -0.33 -13.20
N ASP A 202 -7.58 0.11 -13.63
CA ASP A 202 -6.87 -0.52 -14.75
C ASP A 202 -6.65 -2.00 -14.52
N ARG A 203 -6.25 -2.38 -13.31
CA ARG A 203 -6.07 -3.78 -12.94
C ARG A 203 -7.38 -4.55 -13.03
N MET A 204 -8.49 -4.02 -12.49
CA MET A 204 -9.79 -4.69 -12.56
C MET A 204 -10.31 -4.79 -13.99
N TYR A 205 -10.15 -3.73 -14.77
CA TYR A 205 -10.55 -3.69 -16.17
C TYR A 205 -9.77 -4.72 -17.00
N ALA A 206 -8.46 -4.85 -16.74
CA ALA A 206 -7.61 -5.86 -17.34
C ALA A 206 -8.03 -7.30 -16.96
N MET A 207 -8.37 -7.54 -15.69
CA MET A 207 -8.86 -8.85 -15.24
C MET A 207 -10.20 -9.24 -15.91
N GLY A 208 -10.99 -8.27 -16.36
CA GLY A 208 -12.20 -8.49 -17.17
C GLY A 208 -11.93 -8.86 -18.64
N GLY A 209 -10.67 -9.02 -19.04
CA GLY A 209 -10.28 -9.27 -20.43
C GLY A 209 -10.23 -8.01 -21.31
N HIS A 210 -10.34 -6.82 -20.72
CA HIS A 210 -10.22 -5.56 -21.46
C HIS A 210 -8.77 -5.07 -21.49
N ARG A 211 -8.40 -4.26 -22.49
CA ARG A 211 -7.09 -3.59 -22.49
C ARG A 211 -7.09 -2.43 -21.48
N PRO A 212 -6.04 -2.28 -20.64
CA PRO A 212 -5.91 -1.13 -19.73
C PRO A 212 -5.99 0.19 -20.50
N THR A 213 -6.52 1.24 -19.87
CA THR A 213 -6.70 2.53 -20.56
C THR A 213 -5.39 3.24 -20.86
N GLY A 214 -4.31 2.90 -20.12
CA GLY A 214 -2.98 3.50 -20.27
C GLY A 214 -2.05 2.79 -21.26
N GLY A 215 -2.57 1.86 -22.07
CA GLY A 215 -1.78 1.22 -23.11
C GLY A 215 -1.61 2.13 -24.31
N SER A 216 -0.37 2.47 -24.65
CA SER A 216 -0.07 3.20 -25.88
C SER A 216 -0.64 2.50 -27.12
N PRO A 217 -1.19 3.24 -28.09
CA PRO A 217 -1.49 2.74 -29.42
C PRO A 217 -0.17 2.46 -30.16
N SER A 218 0.53 1.40 -29.79
CA SER A 218 1.82 1.01 -30.38
C SER A 218 1.65 0.27 -31.71
N SER A 219 0.41 0.01 -32.14
CA SER A 219 0.11 -0.41 -33.50
C SER A 219 -0.39 0.81 -34.27
N ALA A 220 0.51 1.51 -34.96
CA ALA A 220 0.21 2.69 -35.78
C ALA A 220 -0.77 2.42 -36.96
N ASN A 221 -1.34 1.22 -37.02
CA ASN A 221 -2.31 0.79 -38.03
C ASN A 221 -3.73 0.59 -37.45
N ASP A 222 -3.91 0.70 -36.13
CA ASP A 222 -5.25 0.71 -35.51
C ASP A 222 -5.74 2.16 -35.44
N ASP A 223 -6.28 2.64 -36.56
CA ASP A 223 -6.94 3.95 -36.73
C ASP A 223 -8.26 4.08 -35.92
N ASP A 224 -8.47 3.19 -34.94
CA ASP A 224 -9.71 3.06 -34.20
C ASP A 224 -9.61 3.79 -32.85
N GLY A 225 -9.76 5.12 -32.90
CA GLY A 225 -9.95 5.98 -31.73
C GLY A 225 -11.13 5.55 -30.82
N SER A 226 -11.92 4.56 -31.25
CA SER A 226 -12.96 3.90 -30.47
C SER A 226 -12.45 3.19 -29.22
N ALA A 227 -11.29 2.51 -29.26
CA ALA A 227 -10.82 1.71 -28.11
C ALA A 227 -10.43 2.58 -26.91
N THR A 228 -9.66 3.65 -27.14
CA THR A 228 -9.26 4.62 -26.11
C THR A 228 -10.47 5.37 -25.57
N THR A 229 -11.40 5.77 -26.44
CA THR A 229 -12.66 6.43 -26.04
C THR A 229 -13.54 5.51 -25.19
N THR A 230 -13.62 4.23 -25.55
CA THR A 230 -14.38 3.22 -24.79
C THR A 230 -13.80 3.04 -23.40
N ALA A 231 -12.48 2.91 -23.30
CA ALA A 231 -11.80 2.72 -22.02
C ALA A 231 -11.94 3.98 -21.14
N ARG A 232 -11.83 5.19 -21.72
CA ARG A 232 -12.08 6.46 -21.02
C ARG A 232 -13.52 6.58 -20.51
N ASN A 233 -14.51 6.20 -21.33
CA ASN A 233 -15.91 6.21 -20.91
C ASN A 233 -16.21 5.17 -19.83
N ALA A 234 -15.58 4.00 -19.90
CA ALA A 234 -15.67 2.98 -18.85
C ALA A 234 -15.10 3.50 -17.53
N TRP A 235 -13.95 4.19 -17.57
CA TRP A 235 -13.39 4.85 -16.41
C TRP A 235 -14.34 5.88 -15.80
N VAL A 236 -14.88 6.81 -16.61
CA VAL A 236 -15.77 7.87 -16.12
C VAL A 236 -16.98 7.26 -15.40
N ARG A 237 -17.64 6.27 -16.01
CA ARG A 237 -18.76 5.56 -15.39
C ARG A 237 -18.36 4.88 -14.09
N TRP A 238 -17.26 4.13 -14.12
CA TRP A 238 -16.79 3.42 -12.93
C TRP A 238 -16.44 4.39 -11.80
N ARG A 239 -15.74 5.49 -12.10
CA ARG A 239 -15.39 6.54 -11.14
C ARG A 239 -16.64 7.11 -10.49
N ASP A 240 -17.64 7.49 -11.28
CA ASP A 240 -18.87 8.09 -10.76
C ASP A 240 -19.64 7.14 -9.85
N ASP A 241 -19.65 5.85 -10.18
CA ASP A 241 -20.37 4.84 -9.41
C ASP A 241 -19.59 4.34 -8.18
N ASN A 242 -18.25 4.35 -8.20
CA ASN A 242 -17.42 3.65 -7.21
C ASN A 242 -16.50 4.55 -6.40
N LEU A 243 -16.20 5.78 -6.83
CA LEU A 243 -15.23 6.62 -6.12
C LEU A 243 -15.53 6.79 -4.62
N PRO A 244 -16.78 7.07 -4.18
CA PRO A 244 -17.07 7.17 -2.74
C PRO A 244 -16.73 5.90 -1.95
N ASP A 245 -16.94 4.72 -2.55
CA ASP A 245 -16.58 3.44 -1.93
C ASP A 245 -15.07 3.24 -1.89
N GLN A 246 -14.36 3.65 -2.95
CA GLN A 246 -12.90 3.57 -3.02
C GLN A 246 -12.21 4.52 -2.03
N LEU A 247 -12.75 5.73 -1.83
CA LEU A 247 -12.26 6.66 -0.82
C LEU A 247 -12.45 6.10 0.59
N ARG A 248 -13.61 5.50 0.89
CA ARG A 248 -13.84 4.83 2.17
C ARG A 248 -12.91 3.64 2.40
N ARG A 249 -12.58 2.86 1.35
CA ARG A 249 -11.59 1.77 1.44
C ARG A 249 -10.19 2.31 1.69
N TYR A 250 -9.80 3.40 1.02
CA TYR A 250 -8.51 4.05 1.24
C TYR A 250 -8.39 4.56 2.69
N GLU A 251 -9.41 5.26 3.17
CA GLU A 251 -9.50 5.74 4.55
C GLU A 251 -9.43 4.57 5.55
N SER A 252 -10.25 3.53 5.34
CA SER A 252 -10.25 2.34 6.20
C SER A 252 -8.90 1.62 6.21
N PHE A 253 -8.17 1.62 5.08
CA PHE A 253 -6.84 1.05 5.01
C PHE A 253 -5.85 1.83 5.88
N VAL A 254 -5.81 3.17 5.73
CA VAL A 254 -4.92 4.01 6.54
C VAL A 254 -5.27 3.86 8.01
N SER A 255 -6.56 3.93 8.36
CA SER A 255 -7.01 3.83 9.75
C SER A 255 -6.72 2.47 10.36
N PHE A 256 -6.93 1.38 9.63
CA PHE A 256 -6.60 0.04 10.13
C PHE A 256 -5.13 -0.07 10.54
N TRP A 257 -4.20 0.38 9.69
CA TRP A 257 -2.77 0.26 9.98
C TRP A 257 -2.29 1.24 11.06
N MET A 258 -3.00 2.35 11.25
CA MET A 258 -2.75 3.32 12.32
C MET A 258 -3.31 2.87 13.67
N ASP A 259 -4.62 2.63 13.76
CA ASP A 259 -5.34 2.37 15.00
C ASP A 259 -4.89 1.06 15.66
N ARG A 260 -4.59 0.05 14.84
CA ARG A 260 -4.25 -1.29 15.35
C ARG A 260 -2.98 -1.29 16.20
N HIS A 261 -2.11 -0.30 16.01
CA HIS A 261 -0.77 -0.23 16.60
C HIS A 261 -0.53 1.09 17.33
N GLU A 262 -1.60 1.71 17.84
CA GLU A 262 -1.50 2.88 18.70
C GLU A 262 -0.50 2.63 19.85
N GLY A 263 0.43 3.57 20.05
CA GLY A 263 1.49 3.48 21.05
C GLY A 263 2.72 2.64 20.66
N ARG A 264 2.78 2.08 19.44
CA ARG A 264 3.93 1.28 18.95
C ARG A 264 4.54 1.84 17.67
N HIS A 265 4.90 3.12 17.70
CA HIS A 265 5.41 3.83 16.53
C HIS A 265 6.70 3.21 15.95
N ASP A 266 7.57 2.62 16.77
CA ASP A 266 8.81 2.00 16.31
C ASP A 266 8.60 0.67 15.57
N GLU A 267 7.42 0.05 15.73
CA GLU A 267 7.05 -1.17 15.03
C GLU A 267 6.43 -0.87 13.65
N ARG A 268 6.25 0.41 13.29
CA ARG A 268 5.59 0.82 12.04
C ARG A 268 6.43 1.78 11.24
N LEU A 269 6.53 1.51 9.93
CA LEU A 269 7.25 2.37 9.01
C LEU A 269 6.37 2.78 7.84
N TYR A 270 6.24 4.07 7.60
CA TYR A 270 5.37 4.62 6.56
C TYR A 270 6.18 5.27 5.43
N PHE A 271 5.85 4.87 4.20
CA PHE A 271 6.44 5.37 2.96
C PHE A 271 5.38 5.98 2.06
N SER A 272 5.74 7.07 1.38
CA SER A 272 5.10 7.43 0.12
C SER A 272 5.71 6.58 -0.99
N TYR A 273 4.87 6.05 -1.86
CA TYR A 273 5.29 5.35 -3.06
C TYR A 273 6.17 6.27 -3.93
N GLU A 274 5.71 7.50 -4.14
CA GLU A 274 6.39 8.54 -4.89
C GLU A 274 7.78 8.83 -4.32
N GLY A 275 7.91 8.91 -2.99
CA GLY A 275 9.21 9.09 -2.35
C GLY A 275 10.10 7.85 -2.46
N LEU A 276 9.55 6.64 -2.43
CA LEU A 276 10.34 5.43 -2.56
C LEU A 276 10.89 5.22 -3.98
N VAL A 277 10.20 5.72 -5.01
CA VAL A 277 10.64 5.61 -6.42
C VAL A 277 11.38 6.86 -6.93
N ASP A 278 11.48 7.91 -6.12
CA ASP A 278 12.19 9.13 -6.49
C ASP A 278 13.71 8.94 -6.45
N GLY A 279 14.42 9.36 -7.51
CA GLY A 279 15.87 9.20 -7.63
C GLY A 279 16.71 9.94 -6.58
N ARG A 280 16.14 10.90 -5.86
CA ARG A 280 16.85 11.70 -4.84
C ARG A 280 16.57 11.19 -3.43
N VAL A 281 15.30 10.94 -3.11
CA VAL A 281 14.90 10.51 -1.74
C VAL A 281 14.76 8.99 -1.62
N GLY A 282 14.55 8.26 -2.72
CA GLY A 282 14.37 6.81 -2.76
C GLY A 282 15.49 6.00 -2.10
N PRO A 283 16.79 6.27 -2.38
CA PRO A 283 17.91 5.60 -1.70
C PRO A 283 17.88 5.76 -0.17
N THR A 284 17.45 6.94 0.31
CA THR A 284 17.31 7.22 1.74
C THR A 284 16.16 6.44 2.34
N GLU A 285 15.03 6.36 1.65
CA GLU A 285 13.87 5.55 2.07
C GLU A 285 14.17 4.05 2.08
N ALA A 286 14.91 3.55 1.07
CA ALA A 286 15.38 2.17 1.03
C ALA A 286 16.32 1.85 2.20
N SER A 287 17.22 2.77 2.55
CA SER A 287 18.12 2.62 3.70
C SER A 287 17.34 2.54 5.02
N ARG A 288 16.24 3.29 5.14
CA ARG A 288 15.33 3.21 6.30
C ARG A 288 14.59 1.88 6.33
N LEU A 289 14.14 1.39 5.18
CA LEU A 289 13.50 0.07 5.06
C LEU A 289 14.47 -1.03 5.49
N ALA A 290 15.72 -1.02 5.01
CA ALA A 290 16.73 -2.00 5.37
C ALA A 290 16.99 -2.06 6.88
N LYS A 291 17.25 -0.90 7.51
CA LYS A 291 17.43 -0.80 8.97
C LYS A 291 16.21 -1.24 9.75
N PHE A 292 15.03 -0.90 9.24
CA PHE A 292 13.79 -1.39 9.83
C PHE A 292 13.77 -2.91 9.76
N LEU A 293 13.87 -3.54 8.59
CA LEU A 293 13.89 -5.00 8.42
C LEU A 293 14.89 -5.69 9.37
N GLU A 294 16.13 -5.21 9.41
CA GLU A 294 17.19 -5.69 10.30
C GLU A 294 16.77 -5.63 11.78
N GLY A 295 16.28 -4.47 12.25
CA GLY A 295 15.83 -4.30 13.63
C GLY A 295 14.66 -5.22 14.01
N GLY A 296 13.84 -5.62 13.05
CA GLY A 296 12.74 -6.56 13.26
C GLY A 296 13.24 -7.95 13.54
N VAL A 297 14.15 -8.43 12.70
CA VAL A 297 14.79 -9.73 12.89
C VAL A 297 15.50 -9.78 14.24
N MET A 298 16.24 -8.72 14.60
CA MET A 298 16.92 -8.63 15.89
C MET A 298 15.96 -8.62 17.10
N SER A 299 14.87 -7.86 17.03
CA SER A 299 13.86 -7.82 18.09
C SER A 299 13.19 -9.18 18.31
N ASN A 300 12.90 -9.89 17.22
CA ASN A 300 12.33 -11.24 17.27
C ASN A 300 13.26 -12.25 17.94
N ILE A 301 14.56 -12.18 17.65
CA ILE A 301 15.57 -13.03 18.29
C ILE A 301 15.64 -12.73 19.79
N ALA A 302 15.59 -11.46 20.18
CA ALA A 302 15.65 -11.05 21.58
C ALA A 302 14.42 -11.51 22.37
N THR A 303 13.21 -11.37 21.82
CA THR A 303 11.95 -11.74 22.48
C THR A 303 11.75 -13.26 22.59
N GLY A 304 12.27 -14.05 21.64
CA GLY A 304 12.30 -15.51 21.72
C GLY A 304 13.03 -16.05 22.97
N ARG A 305 13.92 -15.27 23.59
CA ARG A 305 14.67 -15.65 24.80
C ARG A 305 13.80 -15.70 26.07
N SER A 306 12.70 -14.96 26.11
CA SER A 306 11.93 -14.76 27.35
C SER A 306 10.86 -15.83 27.61
N SER A 307 10.57 -16.71 26.65
CA SER A 307 9.42 -17.64 26.75
C SER A 307 9.73 -19.03 27.33
N GLY A 308 10.97 -19.30 27.77
CA GLY A 308 11.25 -20.38 28.73
C GLY A 308 11.63 -21.76 28.16
N GLY A 309 12.70 -22.33 28.71
CA GLY A 309 13.08 -23.74 28.55
C GLY A 309 14.53 -23.93 28.08
N ASP A 310 15.44 -24.20 29.02
CA ASP A 310 16.85 -24.60 28.85
C ASP A 310 17.86 -23.58 28.28
N SER A 311 18.68 -23.05 29.20
CA SER A 311 19.81 -22.12 28.99
C SER A 311 20.95 -22.62 28.08
N ARG A 312 20.89 -23.85 27.56
CA ARG A 312 21.97 -24.46 26.77
C ARG A 312 21.75 -24.36 25.25
N THR A 313 20.52 -24.20 24.78
CA THR A 313 20.21 -24.01 23.35
C THR A 313 20.35 -22.56 22.90
N THR A 314 20.28 -21.61 23.83
CA THR A 314 20.25 -20.17 23.54
C THR A 314 21.51 -19.65 22.85
N ASP A 315 22.70 -20.08 23.27
CA ASP A 315 23.96 -19.57 22.71
C ASP A 315 24.20 -19.99 21.26
N SER A 316 23.78 -21.21 20.88
CA SER A 316 23.89 -21.68 19.49
C SER A 316 22.92 -20.94 18.58
N THR A 317 21.69 -20.69 19.02
CA THR A 317 20.71 -19.91 18.23
C THR A 317 21.13 -18.47 18.02
N ILE A 318 21.78 -17.84 19.01
CA ILE A 318 22.29 -16.47 18.88
C ILE A 318 23.44 -16.42 17.87
N ALA A 319 24.37 -17.37 17.93
CA ALA A 319 25.46 -17.45 16.98
C ALA A 319 24.95 -17.65 15.54
N ILE A 320 23.96 -18.53 15.36
CA ILE A 320 23.32 -18.76 14.05
C ILE A 320 22.59 -17.49 13.60
N ALA A 321 21.83 -16.84 14.47
CA ALA A 321 21.06 -15.66 14.09
C ALA A 321 21.97 -14.47 13.75
N ASN A 322 23.04 -14.25 14.52
CA ASN A 322 24.04 -13.25 14.18
C ASN A 322 24.78 -13.58 12.88
N ALA A 323 25.03 -14.87 12.61
CA ALA A 323 25.62 -15.30 11.35
C ALA A 323 24.65 -15.07 10.18
N VAL A 324 23.35 -15.34 10.36
CA VAL A 324 22.32 -15.11 9.33
C VAL A 324 22.15 -13.61 9.08
N VAL A 325 21.98 -12.80 10.13
CA VAL A 325 21.78 -11.35 9.96
C VAL A 325 23.04 -10.70 9.40
N GLY A 326 24.22 -11.05 9.92
CA GLY A 326 25.49 -10.48 9.49
C GLY A 326 25.97 -10.95 8.11
N SER A 327 25.31 -11.92 7.47
CA SER A 327 25.66 -12.36 6.11
C SER A 327 24.56 -12.18 5.07
N SER A 328 23.31 -11.92 5.49
CA SER A 328 22.16 -11.87 4.58
C SER A 328 21.74 -10.44 4.24
N PHE A 329 21.88 -9.49 5.17
CA PHE A 329 21.48 -8.11 4.93
C PHE A 329 22.53 -7.34 4.13
N ALA A 330 22.07 -6.51 3.21
CA ALA A 330 22.93 -5.58 2.50
C ALA A 330 23.51 -4.54 3.46
N ASP A 331 24.79 -4.22 3.27
CA ASP A 331 25.41 -3.12 4.00
C ASP A 331 24.68 -1.80 3.67
N VAL A 332 24.50 -0.94 4.66
CA VAL A 332 23.77 0.34 4.50
C VAL A 332 24.37 1.21 3.39
N GLU A 333 25.67 1.08 3.14
CA GLU A 333 26.39 1.78 2.07
C GLU A 333 26.09 1.24 0.67
N GLU A 334 25.68 -0.03 0.56
CA GLU A 334 25.30 -0.69 -0.70
C GLU A 334 23.82 -0.48 -1.06
N VAL A 335 22.98 -0.15 -0.07
CA VAL A 335 21.54 0.05 -0.26
C VAL A 335 21.19 1.03 -1.39
N PRO A 336 21.86 2.19 -1.55
CA PRO A 336 21.61 3.06 -2.70
C PRO A 336 21.82 2.40 -4.07
N CYS A 337 22.87 1.57 -4.20
CA CYS A 337 23.17 0.86 -5.45
C CYS A 337 22.11 -0.22 -5.72
N ILE A 338 21.75 -1.00 -4.69
CA ILE A 338 20.69 -2.01 -4.79
C ILE A 338 19.35 -1.37 -5.16
N TRP A 339 19.05 -0.21 -4.56
CA TRP A 339 17.84 0.53 -4.88
C TRP A 339 17.83 0.96 -6.35
N GLU A 340 18.92 1.54 -6.86
CA GLU A 340 19.04 1.94 -8.26
C GLU A 340 18.90 0.73 -9.20
N ASP A 341 19.54 -0.39 -8.87
CA ASP A 341 19.48 -1.61 -9.67
C ASP A 341 18.06 -2.20 -9.70
N VAL A 342 17.34 -2.21 -8.57
CA VAL A 342 15.99 -2.80 -8.51
C VAL A 342 14.95 -1.82 -9.06
N VAL A 343 14.93 -0.60 -8.54
CA VAL A 343 13.92 0.41 -8.87
C VAL A 343 14.22 1.04 -10.21
N GLY A 344 15.47 1.42 -10.49
CA GLY A 344 15.89 1.96 -11.79
C GLY A 344 15.72 0.96 -12.93
N ALA A 345 16.08 -0.32 -12.74
CA ALA A 345 15.79 -1.35 -13.77
C ALA A 345 14.30 -1.52 -14.01
N THR A 346 13.46 -1.37 -12.98
CA THR A 346 12.01 -1.48 -13.13
C THR A 346 11.42 -0.26 -13.82
N LEU A 347 11.87 0.94 -13.44
CA LEU A 347 11.47 2.18 -14.07
C LEU A 347 11.92 2.20 -15.53
N THR A 348 13.03 1.55 -15.89
CA THR A 348 13.41 1.42 -17.30
C THR A 348 12.61 0.33 -18.01
N ASP A 349 12.42 -0.86 -17.45
CA ASP A 349 11.71 -1.95 -18.12
C ASP A 349 10.20 -1.66 -18.34
N GLU A 350 9.52 -1.06 -17.35
CA GLU A 350 8.10 -0.73 -17.48
C GLU A 350 7.83 0.55 -18.29
N PHE A 351 8.78 1.49 -18.35
CA PHE A 351 8.64 2.73 -19.14
C PHE A 351 9.27 2.65 -20.54
N VAL A 352 10.13 1.67 -20.83
CA VAL A 352 10.77 1.46 -22.15
C VAL A 352 9.94 0.53 -23.05
N VAL A 353 8.64 0.38 -22.82
CA VAL A 353 7.74 0.13 -23.95
C VAL A 353 7.55 1.48 -24.66
N PRO A 354 8.25 1.77 -25.77
CA PRO A 354 8.13 3.05 -26.45
C PRO A 354 6.66 3.30 -26.80
N GLY A 355 6.11 4.39 -26.25
CA GLY A 355 4.71 4.76 -26.34
C GLY A 355 3.94 4.65 -25.02
N ARG A 356 4.33 3.77 -24.10
CA ARG A 356 3.66 3.60 -22.78
C ARG A 356 4.05 4.67 -21.77
N SER A 357 4.45 5.84 -22.28
CA SER A 357 4.46 7.09 -21.52
C SER A 357 3.12 7.20 -20.80
N SER A 358 3.18 7.67 -19.56
CA SER A 358 2.07 8.00 -18.66
C SER A 358 1.11 9.08 -19.22
N SER A 359 0.83 9.06 -20.51
CA SER A 359 -0.49 9.32 -21.07
C SER A 359 -1.50 8.27 -20.55
N VAL A 360 -1.53 7.96 -19.26
CA VAL A 360 -2.52 8.64 -18.38
C VAL A 360 -2.89 10.04 -18.90
N ASP A 361 -3.49 10.09 -20.09
CA ASP A 361 -4.26 11.21 -20.57
C ASP A 361 -5.27 11.46 -19.49
N ARG A 362 -4.97 12.49 -18.68
CA ARG A 362 -5.60 12.91 -17.44
C ARG A 362 -6.97 12.27 -17.34
N ARG A 363 -7.04 11.12 -16.66
CA ARG A 363 -8.30 10.50 -16.30
C ARG A 363 -9.00 11.58 -15.49
N PRO A 364 -10.01 12.25 -16.06
CA PRO A 364 -10.46 13.48 -15.46
C PRO A 364 -11.07 13.11 -14.12
N PHE A 365 -10.70 13.82 -13.08
CA PHE A 365 -11.51 13.92 -11.88
C PHE A 365 -12.35 15.18 -12.03
N THR A 366 -13.61 15.13 -11.61
CA THR A 366 -14.41 16.36 -11.51
C THR A 366 -13.94 17.18 -10.31
N ALA A 367 -14.26 18.47 -10.29
CA ALA A 367 -13.98 19.31 -9.12
C ALA A 367 -14.59 18.75 -7.82
N GLU A 368 -15.77 18.12 -7.90
CA GLU A 368 -16.40 17.43 -6.77
C GLU A 368 -15.56 16.23 -6.31
N ASN A 369 -15.06 15.41 -7.24
CA ASN A 369 -14.18 14.30 -6.88
C ASN A 369 -12.88 14.77 -6.21
N ILE A 370 -12.29 15.86 -6.70
CA ILE A 370 -11.08 16.45 -6.09
C ILE A 370 -11.38 16.98 -4.68
N ALA A 371 -12.53 17.62 -4.48
CA ALA A 371 -12.97 18.08 -3.17
C ALA A 371 -13.18 16.89 -2.20
N ASP A 372 -13.79 15.80 -2.66
CA ASP A 372 -13.99 14.59 -1.85
C ASP A 372 -12.65 13.95 -1.44
N ILE A 373 -11.71 13.80 -2.39
CA ILE A 373 -10.37 13.26 -2.12
C ILE A 373 -9.62 14.15 -1.12
N THR A 374 -9.65 15.46 -1.33
CA THR A 374 -9.01 16.44 -0.45
C THR A 374 -9.62 16.41 0.95
N SER A 375 -10.94 16.28 1.05
CA SER A 375 -11.66 16.18 2.33
C SER A 375 -11.27 14.90 3.07
N MET A 376 -11.18 13.76 2.37
CA MET A 376 -10.75 12.49 2.95
C MET A 376 -9.31 12.59 3.51
N LEU A 377 -8.37 13.15 2.73
CA LEU A 377 -6.99 13.35 3.18
C LEU A 377 -6.91 14.31 4.38
N SER A 378 -7.70 15.39 4.38
CA SER A 378 -7.80 16.31 5.52
C SER A 378 -8.30 15.60 6.78
N GLY A 379 -9.33 14.76 6.68
CA GLY A 379 -9.83 13.97 7.82
C GLY A 379 -8.78 13.04 8.41
N LEU A 380 -8.00 12.35 7.56
CA LEU A 380 -6.89 11.50 8.00
C LEU A 380 -5.76 12.32 8.67
N ILE A 381 -5.41 13.48 8.11
CA ILE A 381 -4.38 14.37 8.69
C ILE A 381 -4.80 14.88 10.08
N GLU A 382 -6.07 15.26 10.24
CA GLU A 382 -6.61 15.74 11.52
C GLU A 382 -6.66 14.61 12.56
N THR A 383 -7.06 13.41 12.13
CA THR A 383 -7.19 12.24 13.01
C THR A 383 -5.82 11.75 13.51
N TYR A 384 -4.81 11.71 12.63
CA TYR A 384 -3.47 11.16 12.93
C TYR A 384 -2.40 12.25 13.07
N ASN A 385 -2.76 13.40 13.65
CA ASN A 385 -1.92 14.60 13.70
C ASN A 385 -0.62 14.42 14.52
N ASP A 386 -0.58 13.43 15.40
CA ASP A 386 0.57 13.02 16.21
C ASP A 386 1.61 12.25 15.39
N HIS A 387 1.18 11.57 14.32
CA HIS A 387 2.04 10.75 13.47
C HIS A 387 2.71 11.56 12.35
N LYS A 388 3.74 12.34 12.72
CA LYS A 388 4.46 13.28 11.84
C LYS A 388 4.78 12.76 10.44
N ARG A 389 5.25 11.51 10.32
CA ARG A 389 5.63 10.93 9.04
C ARG A 389 4.43 10.68 8.12
N LEU A 390 3.34 10.15 8.68
CA LEU A 390 2.10 9.90 7.93
C LEU A 390 1.50 11.24 7.50
N VAL A 391 1.40 12.18 8.44
CA VAL A 391 0.91 13.54 8.18
C VAL A 391 1.72 14.21 7.07
N GLY A 392 3.04 14.07 7.06
CA GLY A 392 3.90 14.57 5.99
C GLY A 392 3.51 14.01 4.62
N ILE A 393 3.36 12.69 4.50
CA ILE A 393 2.96 12.01 3.26
C ILE A 393 1.57 12.47 2.79
N LEU A 394 0.57 12.47 3.69
CA LEU A 394 -0.80 12.85 3.35
C LEU A 394 -0.91 14.33 2.98
N SER A 395 -0.14 15.20 3.64
CA SER A 395 -0.09 16.63 3.34
C SER A 395 0.52 16.90 1.97
N GLU A 396 1.58 16.18 1.62
CA GLU A 396 2.21 16.27 0.30
C GLU A 396 1.23 15.87 -0.80
N TYR A 397 0.54 14.73 -0.66
CA TYR A 397 -0.51 14.33 -1.61
C TYR A 397 -1.63 15.35 -1.71
N ARG A 398 -2.10 15.89 -0.58
CA ARG A 398 -3.15 16.91 -0.58
C ARG A 398 -2.71 18.17 -1.34
N LEU A 399 -1.47 18.63 -1.14
CA LEU A 399 -0.94 19.82 -1.82
C LEU A 399 -0.76 19.57 -3.33
N GLU A 400 -0.24 18.40 -3.70
CA GLU A 400 -0.09 17.98 -5.10
C GLU A 400 -1.45 18.01 -5.82
N ILE A 401 -2.48 17.43 -5.22
CA ILE A 401 -3.85 17.37 -5.78
C ILE A 401 -4.44 18.77 -5.95
N ILE A 402 -4.27 19.66 -4.96
CA ILE A 402 -4.75 21.04 -5.05
C ILE A 402 -4.01 21.77 -6.17
N SER A 403 -2.69 21.61 -6.28
CA SER A 403 -1.88 22.23 -7.32
C SER A 403 -2.31 21.76 -8.72
N GLU A 404 -2.45 20.45 -8.93
CA GLU A 404 -2.92 19.87 -10.19
C GLU A 404 -4.32 20.36 -10.56
N SER A 405 -5.19 20.61 -9.57
CA SER A 405 -6.55 21.11 -9.83
C SER A 405 -6.60 22.57 -10.28
N MET A 406 -5.57 23.37 -9.99
CA MET A 406 -5.50 24.78 -10.42
C MET A 406 -4.94 24.94 -11.84
N GLU A 407 -4.23 23.93 -12.34
CA GLU A 407 -3.66 23.92 -13.69
C GLU A 407 -4.64 23.43 -14.77
N ASN A 408 -5.77 22.85 -14.36
CA ASN A 408 -6.84 22.36 -15.22
C ASN A 408 -8.02 23.33 -15.23
#